data_AF-H2KVA5-F1
#
_entry.id   AF-H2KVA5-F1
#
_cell.length_a   1.000
_cell.length_b   1.000
_cell.length_c   1.000
_cell.angle_alpha   90.00
_cell.angle_beta   90.00
_cell.angle_gamma   90.00
#
_symmetry.space_group_name_H-M   'P 1'
#
loop_
_entity.id
_entity.type
_entity.pdbx_description
1 polymer ?
#
loop_
_entity_poly.entity_id
_entity_poly.type
_entity_poly.pdbx_seq_one_letter_code
_entity_poly.pdbx_strand_id
1 'polypeptide(L)'
;FVRSVATKDGAPESLAKYDGVWSIEEFHAVDGDYELLARSKAKHHAISAKLSRPIKFDTDELVVQYEVRFAGGIDCAGAYIKLLSDTPGSDLAKFNDKTLYTIMFGPDKCDPNPKFHFIIQYKNPKTGQFEEKHAKKVTSDLDQYFTDKKTHLYTL
;
A
#
# COMPACT_ATOMS: atom_id res chain seq x y z
N PHE A 1 -6.62 -9.86 -8.97
CA PHE A 1 -6.29 -8.42 -8.82
C PHE A 1 -6.58 -7.66 -10.12
N VAL A 2 -6.98 -6.39 -10.02
CA VAL A 2 -7.14 -5.45 -11.14
C VAL A 2 -5.93 -4.52 -11.17
N ARG A 3 -5.24 -4.46 -12.31
CA ARG A 3 -4.13 -3.51 -12.53
C ARG A 3 -4.68 -2.14 -12.88
N SER A 4 -4.09 -1.09 -12.32
CA SER A 4 -4.44 0.27 -12.70
C SER A 4 -3.92 0.60 -14.10
N VAL A 5 -4.70 1.39 -14.83
CA VAL A 5 -4.32 2.05 -16.09
C VAL A 5 -4.36 3.57 -15.95
N ALA A 6 -4.39 4.07 -14.71
CA ALA A 6 -4.42 5.50 -14.40
C ALA A 6 -3.05 6.17 -14.63
N THR A 7 -3.07 7.49 -14.51
CA THR A 7 -1.87 8.34 -14.43
C THR A 7 -1.85 9.10 -13.11
N LYS A 8 -0.64 9.46 -12.67
CA LYS A 8 -0.35 10.33 -11.55
C LYS A 8 -0.16 11.74 -12.06
N ASP A 9 -1.10 12.62 -11.72
CA ASP A 9 -1.04 14.02 -12.14
C ASP A 9 0.17 14.73 -11.51
N GLY A 10 0.84 15.59 -12.28
CA GLY A 10 2.00 16.36 -11.83
C GLY A 10 3.31 15.57 -11.77
N ALA A 11 3.32 14.28 -12.12
CA ALA A 11 4.55 13.53 -12.33
C ALA A 11 5.15 13.80 -13.73
N PRO A 12 6.48 13.69 -13.91
CA PRO A 12 7.11 13.70 -15.23
C PRO A 12 6.49 12.65 -16.15
N GLU A 13 6.38 12.92 -17.45
CA GLU A 13 5.71 12.02 -18.42
C GLU A 13 6.24 10.58 -18.36
N SER A 14 7.55 10.40 -18.16
CA SER A 14 8.21 9.10 -18.04
C SER A 14 7.79 8.28 -16.80
N LEU A 15 7.25 8.95 -15.78
CA LEU A 15 6.81 8.38 -14.50
C LEU A 15 5.31 8.58 -14.24
N ALA A 16 4.58 9.25 -15.13
CA ALA A 16 3.18 9.57 -14.91
C ALA A 16 2.28 8.33 -14.90
N LYS A 17 2.67 7.24 -15.57
CA LYS A 17 1.83 6.04 -15.69
C LYS A 17 2.03 5.08 -14.50
N TYR A 18 0.94 4.42 -14.09
CA TYR A 18 0.98 3.25 -13.21
C TYR A 18 1.27 1.98 -14.03
N ASP A 19 2.41 1.94 -14.70
CA ASP A 19 2.81 0.89 -15.66
C ASP A 19 3.80 -0.14 -15.09
N GLY A 20 3.99 -0.18 -13.77
CA GLY A 20 4.81 -1.19 -13.12
C GLY A 20 4.34 -2.63 -13.36
N VAL A 21 5.29 -3.53 -13.61
CA VAL A 21 5.02 -4.94 -13.90
C VAL A 21 4.87 -5.74 -12.62
N TRP A 22 3.78 -6.49 -12.53
CA TRP A 22 3.52 -7.46 -11.47
C TRP A 22 3.71 -8.89 -12.00
N SER A 23 4.30 -9.77 -11.20
CA SER A 23 4.34 -11.22 -11.46
C SER A 23 3.88 -12.00 -10.23
N ILE A 24 3.41 -13.22 -10.46
CA ILE A 24 3.14 -14.21 -9.42
C ILE A 24 4.14 -15.32 -9.65
N GLU A 25 4.92 -15.66 -8.63
CA GLU A 25 5.95 -16.69 -8.72
C GLU A 25 5.93 -17.54 -7.46
N GLU A 26 6.40 -18.77 -7.58
CA GLU A 26 6.45 -19.72 -6.47
C GLU A 26 7.46 -19.24 -5.42
N PHE A 27 7.03 -19.20 -4.16
CA PHE A 27 7.85 -18.82 -3.03
C PHE A 27 8.05 -20.04 -2.13
N HIS A 28 9.23 -20.63 -2.18
CA HIS A 28 9.53 -21.89 -1.49
C HIS A 28 9.72 -21.77 0.04
N ALA A 29 9.03 -20.86 0.72
CA ALA A 29 8.97 -20.87 2.18
C ALA A 29 8.07 -21.99 2.71
N VAL A 30 6.99 -22.29 1.99
CA VAL A 30 6.06 -23.41 2.21
C VAL A 30 5.68 -24.00 0.85
N ASP A 31 5.49 -25.32 0.78
CA ASP A 31 5.09 -25.98 -0.46
C ASP A 31 3.76 -25.42 -0.98
N GLY A 32 3.75 -24.98 -2.25
CA GLY A 32 2.59 -24.40 -2.90
C GLY A 32 2.30 -22.93 -2.56
N ASP A 33 3.23 -22.26 -1.87
CA ASP A 33 3.14 -20.82 -1.61
C ASP A 33 3.61 -19.99 -2.81
N TYR A 34 2.98 -18.84 -3.03
CA TYR A 34 3.23 -17.95 -4.15
C TYR A 34 3.28 -16.50 -3.68
N GLU A 35 4.20 -15.72 -4.21
CA GLU A 35 4.35 -14.30 -3.90
C GLU A 35 3.93 -13.41 -5.08
N LEU A 36 3.32 -12.25 -4.77
CA LEU A 36 3.05 -11.19 -5.73
C LEU A 36 4.23 -10.21 -5.75
N LEU A 37 4.97 -10.15 -6.85
CA LEU A 37 6.18 -9.35 -6.99
C LEU A 37 5.97 -8.09 -7.82
N ALA A 38 6.51 -6.97 -7.35
CA ALA A 38 6.74 -5.77 -8.15
C ALA A 38 8.12 -5.85 -8.82
N ARG A 39 8.15 -5.96 -10.16
CA ARG A 39 9.37 -6.28 -10.93
C ARG A 39 10.05 -5.08 -11.57
N SER A 40 9.33 -3.98 -11.79
CA SER A 40 9.88 -2.82 -12.49
C SER A 40 10.59 -1.86 -11.53
N LYS A 41 11.84 -1.50 -11.83
CA LYS A 41 12.54 -0.44 -11.08
C LYS A 41 12.01 0.94 -11.49
N ALA A 42 11.92 1.85 -10.52
CA ALA A 42 11.55 3.26 -10.74
C ALA A 42 10.24 3.45 -11.53
N LYS A 43 9.24 2.62 -11.26
CA LYS A 43 7.90 2.71 -11.86
C LYS A 43 6.83 2.75 -10.78
N HIS A 44 5.75 3.48 -11.02
CA HIS A 44 4.58 3.42 -10.14
C HIS A 44 3.85 2.09 -10.35
N HIS A 45 3.58 1.41 -9.24
CA HIS A 45 2.81 0.18 -9.22
C HIS A 45 1.48 0.44 -8.52
N ALA A 46 0.37 0.08 -9.16
CA ALA A 46 -0.94 0.14 -8.54
C ALA A 46 -1.76 -1.08 -8.96
N ILE A 47 -2.18 -1.83 -7.96
CA ILE A 47 -3.01 -3.00 -8.12
C ILE A 47 -4.03 -3.03 -6.98
N SER A 48 -5.23 -3.50 -7.25
CA SER A 48 -6.31 -3.53 -6.26
C SER A 48 -7.19 -4.77 -6.42
N ALA A 49 -7.96 -5.09 -5.39
CA ALA A 49 -8.94 -6.16 -5.42
C ALA A 49 -10.15 -5.73 -4.59
N LYS A 50 -11.34 -6.16 -4.99
CA LYS A 50 -12.52 -6.03 -4.14
C LYS A 50 -12.40 -7.02 -3.00
N LEU A 51 -12.69 -6.57 -1.78
CA LEU A 51 -12.92 -7.46 -0.66
C LEU A 51 -14.20 -8.26 -0.89
N SER A 52 -14.30 -9.44 -0.25
CA SER A 52 -15.48 -10.29 -0.32
C SER A 52 -16.74 -9.62 0.25
N ARG A 53 -16.55 -8.71 1.21
CA ARG A 53 -17.59 -7.88 1.81
C ARG A 53 -17.05 -6.51 2.19
N PRO A 54 -17.88 -5.45 2.23
CA PRO A 54 -17.49 -4.17 2.81
C PRO A 54 -17.10 -4.33 4.27
N ILE A 55 -16.11 -3.56 4.71
CA ILE A 55 -15.78 -3.40 6.12
C ILE A 55 -16.65 -2.28 6.66
N LYS A 56 -17.40 -2.58 7.73
CA LYS A 56 -18.14 -1.60 8.51
C LYS A 56 -17.40 -1.40 9.83
N PHE A 57 -17.33 -0.16 10.28
CA PHE A 57 -16.77 0.20 11.59
C PHE A 57 -17.91 0.26 12.63
N ASP A 58 -18.73 -0.79 12.67
CA ASP A 58 -19.81 -0.98 13.64
C ASP A 58 -19.39 -1.88 14.81
N THR A 59 -18.13 -2.28 14.84
CA THR A 59 -17.45 -3.03 15.90
C THR A 59 -16.23 -2.27 16.40
N ASP A 60 -15.75 -2.60 17.60
CA ASP A 60 -14.61 -1.92 18.22
C ASP A 60 -13.24 -2.32 17.65
N GLU A 61 -13.18 -3.40 16.85
CA GLU A 61 -11.94 -3.98 16.35
C GLU A 61 -11.90 -4.07 14.82
N LEU A 62 -10.74 -3.75 14.27
CA LEU A 62 -10.35 -4.06 12.89
C LEU A 62 -8.93 -4.63 12.96
N VAL A 63 -8.71 -5.79 12.35
CA VAL A 63 -7.37 -6.37 12.17
C VAL A 63 -7.03 -6.35 10.69
N VAL A 64 -5.87 -5.77 10.35
CA VAL A 64 -5.31 -5.84 9.00
C VAL A 64 -3.90 -6.38 9.09
N GLN A 65 -3.68 -7.53 8.47
CA GLN A 65 -2.39 -8.21 8.53
C GLN A 65 -1.95 -8.66 7.15
N TYR A 66 -0.67 -8.40 6.82
CA TYR A 66 -0.06 -8.86 5.58
C TYR A 66 1.47 -8.94 5.70
N GLU A 67 2.08 -9.64 4.76
CA GLU A 67 3.51 -9.87 4.72
C GLU A 67 4.18 -9.08 3.59
N VAL A 68 5.38 -8.57 3.85
CA VAL A 68 6.23 -7.96 2.83
C VAL A 68 7.63 -8.51 2.95
N ARG A 69 8.24 -8.77 1.79
CA ARG A 69 9.65 -9.15 1.67
C ARG A 69 10.35 -8.23 0.67
N PHE A 70 11.40 -7.55 1.10
CA PHE A 70 12.26 -6.77 0.20
C PHE A 70 13.42 -7.63 -0.29
N ALA A 71 13.15 -8.54 -1.24
CA ALA A 71 14.09 -9.58 -1.67
C ALA A 71 15.47 -9.06 -2.13
N GLY A 72 15.52 -7.88 -2.75
CA GLY A 72 16.77 -7.24 -3.18
C GLY A 72 17.44 -6.34 -2.13
N GLY A 73 16.78 -6.10 -0.99
CA GLY A 73 16.99 -4.87 -0.21
C GLY A 73 16.52 -3.63 -0.99
N ILE A 74 16.09 -2.58 -0.27
CA ILE A 74 15.67 -1.33 -0.92
C ILE A 74 16.24 -0.08 -0.26
N ASP A 75 16.61 0.88 -1.10
CA ASP A 75 16.97 2.24 -0.68
C ASP A 75 15.77 3.19 -0.78
N CYS A 76 14.86 2.96 -1.74
CA CYS A 76 13.64 3.72 -1.92
C CYS A 76 12.52 2.88 -2.55
N ALA A 77 11.56 2.41 -1.75
CA ALA A 77 10.24 1.96 -2.18
C ALA A 77 9.23 1.95 -1.01
N GLY A 78 7.94 2.07 -1.36
CA GLY A 78 6.82 1.83 -0.46
C GLY A 78 6.18 0.47 -0.71
N ALA A 79 5.79 -0.23 0.36
CA ALA A 79 5.04 -1.48 0.30
C ALA A 79 3.84 -1.47 1.25
N TYR A 80 3.29 -0.28 1.51
CA TYR A 80 2.04 -0.10 2.22
C TYR A 80 0.83 -0.49 1.36
N ILE A 81 -0.27 -0.82 2.04
CA ILE A 81 -1.58 -1.05 1.43
C ILE A 81 -2.52 0.11 1.74
N LYS A 82 -3.55 0.28 0.91
CA LYS A 82 -4.67 1.18 1.16
C LYS A 82 -5.98 0.39 1.19
N LEU A 83 -6.75 0.53 2.26
CA LEU A 83 -8.15 0.11 2.28
C LEU A 83 -8.99 1.22 1.64
N LEU A 84 -9.43 0.99 0.41
CA LEU A 84 -10.20 1.99 -0.36
C LEU A 84 -11.58 2.22 0.25
N SER A 85 -12.03 3.47 0.23
CA SER A 85 -13.36 3.83 0.72
C SER A 85 -14.43 3.27 -0.22
N ASP A 86 -15.52 2.75 0.35
CA ASP A 86 -16.65 2.23 -0.42
C ASP A 86 -17.39 3.39 -1.11
N THR A 87 -16.98 3.69 -2.33
CA THR A 87 -17.52 4.78 -3.15
C THR A 87 -18.33 4.19 -4.30
N PRO A 88 -19.61 4.58 -4.46
CA PRO A 88 -20.43 4.13 -5.58
C PRO A 88 -19.75 4.46 -6.93
N GLY A 89 -19.69 3.47 -7.83
CA GLY A 89 -19.07 3.65 -9.14
C GLY A 89 -17.54 3.61 -9.15
N SER A 90 -16.89 3.19 -8.06
CA SER A 90 -15.44 2.96 -8.01
C SER A 90 -14.97 2.01 -9.11
N ASP A 91 -14.12 2.52 -10.01
CA ASP A 91 -13.40 1.73 -11.01
C ASP A 91 -11.97 1.44 -10.52
N LEU A 92 -11.74 0.18 -10.15
CA LEU A 92 -10.44 -0.30 -9.69
C LEU A 92 -9.32 -0.19 -10.75
N ALA A 93 -9.67 -0.14 -12.04
CA ALA A 93 -8.70 0.12 -13.10
C ALA A 93 -8.25 1.60 -13.13
N LYS A 94 -8.94 2.50 -12.43
CA LYS A 94 -8.56 3.91 -12.26
C LYS A 94 -7.88 4.22 -10.92
N PHE A 95 -7.54 3.19 -10.15
CA PHE A 95 -6.86 3.35 -8.87
C PHE A 95 -5.52 4.10 -9.02
N ASN A 96 -5.35 5.17 -8.24
CA ASN A 96 -4.16 6.01 -8.21
C ASN A 96 -3.91 6.60 -6.81
N ASP A 97 -2.92 7.48 -6.71
CA ASP A 97 -2.52 8.17 -5.48
C ASP A 97 -3.62 9.02 -4.85
N LYS A 98 -4.54 9.55 -5.65
CA LYS A 98 -5.66 10.41 -5.23
C LYS A 98 -6.95 9.65 -4.95
N THR A 99 -7.00 8.34 -5.21
CA THR A 99 -8.20 7.54 -4.97
C THR A 99 -8.53 7.56 -3.47
N LEU A 100 -9.79 7.87 -3.15
CA LEU A 100 -10.28 7.97 -1.78
C LEU A 100 -10.07 6.63 -1.04
N TYR A 101 -9.45 6.70 0.12
CA TYR A 101 -9.16 5.52 0.95
C TYR A 101 -9.56 5.81 2.39
N THR A 102 -9.84 4.79 3.19
CA THR A 102 -10.15 4.97 4.61
C THR A 102 -8.90 4.80 5.47
N ILE A 103 -8.08 3.78 5.18
CA ILE A 103 -6.85 3.46 5.91
C ILE A 103 -5.70 3.27 4.94
N MET A 104 -4.53 3.85 5.23
CA MET A 104 -3.25 3.48 4.63
C MET A 104 -2.35 2.92 5.72
N PHE A 105 -1.77 1.75 5.47
CA PHE A 105 -1.00 1.02 6.48
C PHE A 105 0.18 0.30 5.86
N GLY A 106 1.37 0.42 6.47
CA GLY A 106 2.53 -0.40 6.11
C GLY A 106 3.86 0.35 5.95
N PRO A 107 4.92 -0.36 5.55
CA PRO A 107 6.27 0.17 5.46
C PRO A 107 6.50 1.04 4.21
N ASP A 108 7.27 2.10 4.38
CA ASP A 108 7.69 3.01 3.32
C ASP A 108 9.08 3.56 3.60
N LYS A 109 10.00 3.42 2.64
CA LYS A 109 11.34 3.97 2.75
C LYS A 109 11.66 4.67 1.45
N CYS A 110 11.98 5.95 1.51
CA CYS A 110 12.67 6.74 0.49
C CYS A 110 13.37 7.86 1.26
N ASP A 111 14.64 8.11 1.00
CA ASP A 111 15.53 8.95 1.83
C ASP A 111 15.84 8.28 3.21
N PRO A 112 16.80 8.76 4.02
CA PRO A 112 17.35 8.00 5.16
C PRO A 112 16.39 7.88 6.36
N ASN A 113 15.09 8.05 6.13
CA ASN A 113 14.04 8.02 7.13
C ASN A 113 13.00 6.96 6.76
N PRO A 114 13.24 5.68 7.11
CA PRO A 114 12.20 4.67 7.03
C PRO A 114 10.98 5.10 7.85
N LYS A 115 9.80 4.80 7.33
CA LYS A 115 8.51 5.10 7.94
C LYS A 115 7.66 3.84 7.97
N PHE A 116 6.82 3.79 8.98
CA PHE A 116 5.72 2.85 9.07
C PHE A 116 4.43 3.66 9.14
N HIS A 117 3.65 3.62 8.07
CA HIS A 117 2.44 4.41 7.95
C HIS A 117 1.30 3.73 8.70
N PHE A 118 0.58 4.52 9.48
CA PHE A 118 -0.80 4.27 9.83
C PHE A 118 -1.53 5.60 9.70
N ILE A 119 -2.35 5.71 8.65
CA ILE A 119 -3.04 6.93 8.28
C ILE A 119 -4.53 6.61 8.15
N ILE A 120 -5.37 7.43 8.78
CA ILE A 120 -6.81 7.38 8.63
C ILE A 120 -7.25 8.62 7.85
N GLN A 121 -8.00 8.44 6.78
CA GLN A 121 -8.62 9.55 6.07
C GLN A 121 -9.97 9.86 6.74
N TYR A 122 -9.99 10.93 7.54
CA TYR A 122 -11.14 11.32 8.35
C TYR A 122 -11.99 12.36 7.61
N LYS A 123 -13.30 12.12 7.54
CA LYS A 123 -14.26 13.12 7.07
C LYS A 123 -14.70 14.00 8.23
N ASN A 124 -14.37 15.29 8.18
CA ASN A 124 -14.84 16.24 9.17
C ASN A 124 -16.37 16.36 9.11
N PRO A 125 -17.12 16.09 10.19
CA PRO A 125 -18.58 16.08 10.16
C PRO A 125 -19.19 17.48 10.03
N LYS A 126 -18.43 18.54 10.35
CA LYS A 126 -18.89 19.93 10.25
C LYS A 126 -18.67 20.50 8.86
N THR A 127 -17.50 20.27 8.26
CA THR A 127 -17.13 20.86 6.97
C THR A 127 -17.33 19.91 5.79
N GLY A 128 -17.48 18.61 6.05
CA GLY A 128 -17.56 17.56 5.03
C GLY A 128 -16.25 17.25 4.31
N GLN A 129 -15.16 17.97 4.64
CA GLN A 129 -13.85 17.80 4.02
C GLN A 129 -13.12 16.59 4.59
N PHE A 130 -12.35 15.91 3.73
CA PHE A 130 -11.48 14.82 4.14
C PHE A 130 -10.10 15.35 4.52
N GLU A 131 -9.53 14.84 5.60
CA GLU A 131 -8.18 15.12 6.05
C GLU A 131 -7.47 13.83 6.46
N GLU A 132 -6.17 13.75 6.20
CA GLU A 132 -5.35 12.63 6.65
C GLU A 132 -4.93 12.85 8.11
N LYS A 133 -5.21 11.85 8.96
CA LYS A 133 -4.73 11.79 10.35
C LYS A 133 -3.63 10.74 10.41
N HIS A 134 -2.42 11.18 10.69
CA HIS A 134 -1.24 10.32 10.78
C HIS A 134 -1.03 9.87 12.22
N ALA A 135 -0.79 8.58 12.42
CA ALA A 135 -0.31 8.06 13.68
C ALA A 135 1.08 8.62 14.01
N LYS A 136 1.45 8.57 15.29
CA LYS A 136 2.80 8.95 15.73
C LYS A 136 3.83 8.07 15.03
N LYS A 137 4.95 8.66 14.62
CA LYS A 137 6.06 7.94 14.00
C LYS A 137 6.57 6.87 14.97
N VAL A 138 6.81 5.67 14.45
CA VAL A 138 7.54 4.62 15.18
C VAL A 138 8.97 5.10 15.44
N THR A 139 9.43 5.01 16.68
CA THR A 139 10.76 5.49 17.11
C THR A 139 11.84 4.40 17.04
N SER A 140 11.43 3.14 16.95
CA SER A 140 12.35 2.01 16.77
C SER A 140 13.10 2.11 15.45
N ASP A 141 14.31 1.56 15.41
CA ASP A 141 15.05 1.40 14.17
C ASP A 141 14.30 0.44 13.23
N LEU A 142 14.00 0.92 12.02
CA LEU A 142 13.26 0.18 11.01
C LEU A 142 14.15 -0.31 9.87
N ASP A 143 15.42 0.08 9.79
CA ASP A 143 16.26 -0.16 8.61
C ASP A 143 16.47 -1.63 8.30
N GLN A 144 16.54 -2.48 9.33
CA GLN A 144 16.68 -3.93 9.15
C GLN A 144 15.52 -4.54 8.33
N TYR A 145 14.28 -4.06 8.52
CA TYR A 145 13.10 -4.61 7.83
C TYR A 145 13.12 -4.35 6.33
N PHE A 146 13.91 -3.38 5.87
CA PHE A 146 14.06 -3.02 4.46
C PHE A 146 15.29 -3.64 3.79
N THR A 147 16.22 -4.20 4.57
CA THR A 147 17.56 -4.58 4.10
C THR A 147 17.94 -6.03 4.39
N ASP A 148 17.30 -6.69 5.35
CA ASP A 148 17.64 -8.06 5.77
C ASP A 148 17.14 -9.15 4.80
N LYS A 149 16.33 -8.77 3.81
CA LYS A 149 15.75 -9.62 2.76
C LYS A 149 14.81 -10.71 3.27
N LYS A 150 14.36 -10.61 4.52
CA LYS A 150 13.41 -11.53 5.13
C LYS A 150 11.97 -11.08 4.91
N THR A 151 11.07 -12.05 5.02
CA THR A 151 9.63 -11.77 5.09
C THR A 151 9.32 -11.26 6.48
N HIS A 152 8.57 -10.15 6.55
CA HIS A 152 8.10 -9.57 7.80
C HIS A 152 6.58 -9.42 7.78
N LEU A 153 5.96 -9.73 8.91
CA LEU A 153 4.51 -9.62 9.12
C LEU A 153 4.17 -8.27 9.74
N TYR A 154 3.25 -7.54 9.12
CA TYR A 154 2.77 -6.24 9.60
C TYR A 154 1.32 -6.35 10.01
N THR A 155 1.01 -5.92 11.24
CA THR A 155 -0.34 -6.02 11.83
C THR A 155 -0.79 -4.66 12.33
N LEU A 156 -1.97 -4.23 11.87
CA LEU A 156 -2.75 -3.12 12.41
C LEU A 156 -3.85 -3.68 13.31
#